data_AF-H0GS81-F1
#
_entry.id   AF-H0GS81-F1
#
_cell.length_a   1.000
_cell.length_b   1.000
_cell.length_c   1.000
_cell.angle_alpha   90.00
_cell.angle_beta   90.00
_cell.angle_gamma   90.00
#
_symmetry.space_group_name_H-M   'P 1'
#
loop_
_entity.id
_entity.type
_entity.pdbx_description
1 polymer ?
#
loop_
_entity_poly.entity_id
_entity_poly.type
_entity_poly.pdbx_seq_one_letter_code
_entity_poly.pdbx_strand_id
1 'polypeptide(L)'
;MEKFGLRALVPLLKLEDKELSSTYDHSMTLGADLSSMLYSLGIPRDSQDHRVLDTFQSPWAETSRSEVEPRFFTPESFTNIPGVLQSNVTPPCFNSIQNDQQRVALFQDETLFFLFYKHPGTVIQELTYLELRKRNWRYHKTLKAWLTKDPMMEPIVSADGLSERGSYVFFDPQRWEKCQRDFLLFYNAIM
;
A
#
# COMPACT_ATOMS: atom_id res chain seq x y z
N MET A 1 33.51 48.45 3.84
CA MET A 1 34.01 47.25 3.12
C MET A 1 34.02 45.99 3.99
N GLU A 2 33.82 46.06 5.31
CA GLU A 2 33.95 44.89 6.20
C GLU A 2 32.81 43.85 6.07
N LYS A 3 31.60 44.27 5.67
CA LYS A 3 30.42 43.40 5.58
C LYS A 3 30.50 42.31 4.49
N PHE A 4 31.31 42.50 3.46
CA PHE A 4 31.36 41.62 2.27
C PHE A 4 32.74 40.97 2.07
N GLY A 5 33.53 40.86 3.15
CA GLY A 5 34.87 40.25 3.13
C GLY A 5 34.92 38.91 3.88
N LEU A 6 36.01 38.15 3.69
CA LEU A 6 36.22 36.85 4.35
C LEU A 6 36.12 36.92 5.88
N ARG A 7 36.51 38.06 6.48
CA ARG A 7 36.40 38.31 7.92
C ARG A 7 34.96 38.34 8.43
N ALA A 8 33.98 38.65 7.58
CA ALA A 8 32.57 38.60 7.93
C ALA A 8 31.99 37.17 7.86
N LEU A 9 32.62 36.25 7.11
CA LEU A 9 32.16 34.87 6.94
C LEU A 9 32.55 33.96 8.12
N VAL A 10 33.77 34.14 8.64
CA VAL A 10 34.30 33.32 9.76
C VAL A 10 33.40 33.34 11.01
N PRO A 11 32.90 34.50 11.50
CA PRO A 11 32.01 34.51 12.66
C PRO A 11 30.60 33.97 12.34
N LEU A 12 30.18 33.93 11.07
CA LEU A 12 28.92 33.30 10.65
C LEU A 12 28.99 31.76 10.66
N LEU A 13 30.18 31.20 10.43
CA LEU A 13 30.41 29.74 10.45
C LEU A 13 30.70 29.20 11.86
N LYS A 14 31.27 30.01 12.75
CA LYS A 14 31.54 29.64 14.13
C LYS A 14 30.28 29.83 14.97
N LEU A 15 29.67 28.72 15.41
CA LEU A 15 28.50 28.67 16.29
C LEU A 15 28.75 29.22 17.73
N GLU A 16 29.84 29.94 17.95
CA GLU A 16 30.36 30.30 19.26
C GLU A 16 29.86 31.69 19.74
N ASP A 17 29.47 32.58 18.82
CA ASP A 17 29.02 33.94 19.15
C ASP A 17 27.49 34.05 19.28
N LYS A 18 27.00 34.08 20.53
CA LYS A 18 25.57 34.23 20.87
C LYS A 18 24.92 35.50 20.30
N GLU A 19 25.66 36.59 20.14
CA GLU A 19 25.11 37.83 19.57
C GLU A 19 24.87 37.71 18.06
N LEU A 20 25.80 37.09 17.31
CA LEU A 20 25.64 36.87 15.88
C LEU A 20 24.53 35.86 15.57
N SER A 21 24.37 34.84 16.41
CA SER A 21 23.29 33.86 16.30
C SER A 21 21.89 34.44 16.48
N SER A 22 21.76 35.60 17.14
CA SER A 22 20.48 36.32 17.26
C SER A 22 20.17 37.19 16.03
N THR A 23 21.22 37.53 15.26
CA THR A 23 21.15 38.49 14.14
C THR A 23 21.14 37.79 12.79
N TYR A 24 21.74 36.60 12.69
CA TYR A 24 21.89 35.84 11.46
C TYR A 24 21.50 34.37 11.67
N ASP A 25 20.77 33.81 10.71
CA ASP A 25 20.42 32.40 10.71
C ASP A 25 21.59 31.56 10.19
N HIS A 26 22.25 30.83 11.10
CA HIS A 26 23.38 29.97 10.79
C HIS A 26 23.02 28.82 9.83
N SER A 27 21.74 28.44 9.74
CA SER A 27 21.29 27.39 8.82
C SER A 27 21.52 27.76 7.35
N MET A 28 21.44 29.06 7.02
CA MET A 28 21.66 29.57 5.67
C MET A 28 23.14 29.55 5.25
N THR A 29 24.08 29.45 6.20
CA THR A 29 25.53 29.50 5.92
C THR A 29 26.19 28.13 5.99
N LEU A 30 25.70 27.22 6.84
CA LEU A 30 26.21 25.86 6.98
C LEU A 30 25.62 24.89 5.94
N GLY A 31 24.41 25.18 5.45
CA GLY A 31 23.66 24.30 4.56
C GLY A 31 23.08 23.08 5.29
N ALA A 32 22.26 22.33 4.58
CA ALA A 32 21.67 21.08 5.06
C ALA A 32 21.83 20.00 3.98
N ASP A 33 22.00 18.76 4.39
CA ASP A 33 21.96 17.63 3.45
C ASP A 33 20.52 17.47 2.92
N LEU A 34 20.36 17.69 1.62
CA LEU A 34 19.07 17.60 0.95
C LEU A 34 18.72 16.16 0.54
N SER A 35 19.60 15.17 0.72
CA SER A 35 19.39 13.80 0.24
C SER A 35 18.09 13.17 0.76
N SER A 36 17.77 13.38 2.05
CA SER A 36 16.53 12.88 2.65
C SER A 36 15.29 13.65 2.17
N MET A 37 15.42 14.96 1.94
CA MET A 37 14.36 15.81 1.42
C MET A 37 14.03 15.45 -0.03
N LEU A 38 15.05 15.21 -0.87
CA LEU A 38 14.89 14.75 -2.25
C LEU A 38 14.17 13.41 -2.30
N TYR A 39 14.54 12.46 -1.43
CA TYR A 39 13.83 11.19 -1.30
C TYR A 39 12.37 11.38 -0.87
N SER A 40 12.12 12.26 0.11
CA SER A 40 10.76 12.58 0.57
C SER A 40 9.89 13.23 -0.52
N LEU A 41 10.49 13.97 -1.45
CA LEU A 41 9.80 14.58 -2.58
C LEU A 41 9.54 13.59 -3.72
N GLY A 42 10.11 12.38 -3.66
CA GLY A 42 10.03 11.40 -4.74
C GLY A 42 10.96 11.73 -5.92
N ILE A 43 12.02 12.52 -5.70
CA ILE A 43 13.02 12.81 -6.73
C ILE A 43 14.00 11.63 -6.72
N PRO A 44 14.06 10.82 -7.79
CA PRO A 44 14.92 9.66 -7.81
C PRO A 44 16.40 10.11 -7.89
N ARG A 45 17.30 9.28 -7.35
CA ARG A 45 18.75 9.52 -7.43
C ARG A 45 19.34 9.13 -8.78
N ASP A 46 18.58 8.41 -9.59
CA ASP A 46 18.97 8.12 -10.96
C ASP A 46 18.76 9.37 -11.84
N SER A 47 19.39 9.41 -13.00
CA SER A 47 19.27 10.53 -13.95
C SER A 47 17.95 10.50 -14.73
N GLN A 48 16.87 9.96 -14.14
CA GLN A 48 15.55 9.95 -14.78
C GLN A 48 14.77 11.20 -14.37
N ASP A 49 14.34 11.96 -15.37
CA ASP A 49 13.50 13.13 -15.16
C ASP A 49 12.08 12.69 -14.76
N HIS A 50 11.61 13.13 -13.58
CA HIS A 50 10.27 12.82 -13.05
C HIS A 50 9.58 14.07 -12.51
N ARG A 51 8.28 14.25 -12.84
CA ARG A 51 7.47 15.39 -12.39
C ARG A 51 6.84 15.10 -11.02
N VAL A 52 7.40 15.68 -9.97
CA VAL A 52 6.90 15.51 -8.58
C VAL A 52 5.74 16.44 -8.22
N LEU A 53 5.54 17.52 -8.99
CA LEU A 53 4.58 18.58 -8.63
C LEU A 53 3.11 18.19 -8.87
N ASP A 54 2.82 17.26 -9.78
CA ASP A 54 1.43 16.87 -10.05
C ASP A 54 0.84 15.99 -8.93
N THR A 55 1.68 15.38 -8.09
CA THR A 55 1.32 14.56 -6.91
C THR A 55 1.85 15.17 -5.61
N PHE A 56 2.14 16.47 -5.61
CA PHE A 56 2.72 17.15 -4.45
C PHE A 56 1.72 17.23 -3.29
N GLN A 57 2.05 16.58 -2.18
CA GLN A 57 1.13 16.42 -1.04
C GLN A 57 1.03 17.70 -0.20
N SER A 58 2.17 18.20 0.29
CA SER A 58 2.24 19.39 1.14
C SER A 58 3.67 19.93 1.24
N PRO A 59 3.88 21.22 1.59
CA PRO A 59 5.20 21.78 1.83
C PRO A 59 6.02 21.11 2.95
N TRP A 60 5.37 20.42 3.89
CA TRP A 60 6.04 19.80 5.05
C TRP A 60 5.87 18.28 5.08
N ALA A 61 6.95 17.56 5.36
CA ALA A 61 6.93 16.10 5.41
C ALA A 61 5.99 15.56 6.50
N GLU A 62 5.86 16.26 7.63
CA GLU A 62 5.06 15.84 8.79
C GLU A 62 3.55 15.85 8.53
N THR A 63 3.12 16.62 7.52
CA THR A 63 1.72 16.71 7.09
C THR A 63 1.47 15.99 5.75
N SER A 64 2.51 15.52 5.07
CA SER A 64 2.46 14.66 3.88
C SER A 64 2.21 13.21 4.32
N ARG A 65 0.96 12.92 4.72
CA ARG A 65 0.57 11.64 5.36
C ARG A 65 -0.14 10.66 4.44
N SER A 66 -0.59 11.11 3.28
CA SER A 66 -1.32 10.31 2.30
C SER A 66 -1.08 10.87 0.91
N GLU A 67 -1.09 10.00 -0.10
CA GLU A 67 -1.04 10.40 -1.49
C GLU A 67 -2.28 11.23 -1.87
N VAL A 68 -2.11 12.08 -2.88
CA VAL A 68 -3.17 12.93 -3.44
C VAL A 68 -3.45 12.49 -4.87
N GLU A 69 -4.73 12.47 -5.25
CA GLU A 69 -5.13 12.12 -6.60
C GLU A 69 -4.66 13.19 -7.60
N PRO A 70 -3.81 12.85 -8.58
CA PRO A 70 -3.34 13.82 -9.57
C PRO A 70 -4.45 14.12 -10.59
N ARG A 71 -4.20 15.09 -11.47
CA ARG A 71 -5.07 15.32 -12.63
C ARG A 71 -4.91 14.17 -13.63
N PHE A 72 -6.04 13.63 -14.09
CA PHE A 72 -6.08 12.64 -15.16
C PHE A 72 -7.22 12.96 -16.14
N PHE A 73 -7.11 12.45 -17.36
CA PHE A 73 -8.14 12.59 -18.38
C PHE A 73 -8.90 11.28 -18.53
N THR A 74 -10.22 11.33 -18.37
CA THR A 74 -11.12 10.21 -18.60
C THR A 74 -11.89 10.46 -19.89
N PRO A 75 -11.59 9.74 -20.98
CA PRO A 75 -12.39 9.81 -22.20
C PRO A 75 -13.85 9.41 -21.94
N GLU A 76 -14.77 9.98 -22.72
CA GLU A 76 -16.20 9.66 -22.59
C GLU A 76 -16.48 8.15 -22.76
N SER A 77 -15.71 7.48 -23.62
CA SER A 77 -15.79 6.03 -23.85
C SER A 77 -15.46 5.17 -22.64
N PHE A 78 -14.84 5.72 -21.58
CA PHE A 78 -14.55 4.99 -20.35
C PHE A 78 -15.73 5.02 -19.37
N THR A 79 -16.75 5.82 -19.66
CA THR A 79 -17.99 5.93 -18.87
C THR A 79 -19.14 5.25 -19.60
N ASN A 80 -20.19 4.88 -18.85
CA ASN A 80 -21.43 4.33 -19.42
C ASN A 80 -21.24 3.10 -20.33
N ILE A 81 -20.24 2.25 -20.06
CA ILE A 81 -20.00 1.01 -20.81
C ILE A 81 -21.12 0.00 -20.48
N PRO A 82 -21.99 -0.37 -21.43
CA PRO A 82 -23.10 -1.27 -21.17
C PRO A 82 -22.66 -2.74 -21.22
N GLY A 83 -23.43 -3.63 -20.59
CA GLY A 83 -23.29 -5.09 -20.77
C GLY A 83 -22.06 -5.73 -20.13
N VAL A 84 -21.39 -5.05 -19.19
CA VAL A 84 -20.24 -5.61 -18.46
C VAL A 84 -20.67 -6.87 -17.71
N LEU A 85 -20.08 -8.02 -18.06
CA LEU A 85 -20.46 -9.35 -17.53
C LEU A 85 -21.97 -9.62 -17.62
N GLN A 86 -22.60 -9.21 -18.73
CA GLN A 86 -24.05 -9.37 -18.98
C GLN A 86 -24.92 -8.62 -17.96
N SER A 87 -24.42 -7.54 -17.36
CA SER A 87 -25.22 -6.70 -16.47
C SER A 87 -26.28 -5.90 -17.23
N ASN A 88 -27.51 -5.91 -16.71
CA ASN A 88 -28.63 -5.10 -17.24
C ASN A 88 -28.57 -3.63 -16.79
N VAL A 89 -27.69 -3.30 -15.84
CA VAL A 89 -27.55 -1.95 -15.27
C VAL A 89 -26.15 -1.41 -15.55
N THR A 90 -26.05 -0.09 -15.67
CA THR A 90 -24.77 0.62 -15.88
C THR A 90 -24.68 1.74 -14.84
N PRO A 91 -23.65 1.76 -13.97
CA PRO A 91 -22.53 0.82 -13.87
C PRO A 91 -22.92 -0.56 -13.30
N PRO A 92 -22.11 -1.61 -13.52
CA PRO A 92 -22.36 -2.93 -12.95
C PRO A 92 -22.31 -2.88 -11.41
N CYS A 93 -23.18 -3.66 -10.75
CA CYS A 93 -23.23 -3.76 -9.30
C CYS A 93 -23.16 -5.22 -8.83
N PHE A 94 -22.86 -5.40 -7.55
CA PHE A 94 -22.81 -6.70 -6.86
C PHE A 94 -23.64 -6.59 -5.58
N ASN A 95 -24.96 -6.78 -5.72
CA ASN A 95 -25.94 -6.54 -4.67
C ASN A 95 -26.69 -7.82 -4.24
N SER A 96 -26.53 -8.94 -4.98
CA SER A 96 -27.23 -10.19 -4.71
C SER A 96 -26.28 -11.33 -4.42
N ILE A 97 -26.32 -11.86 -3.19
CA ILE A 97 -25.53 -13.03 -2.79
C ILE A 97 -25.84 -14.26 -3.65
N GLN A 98 -27.06 -14.42 -4.16
CA GLN A 98 -27.47 -15.62 -4.88
C GLN A 98 -27.14 -15.57 -6.39
N ASN A 99 -27.32 -14.41 -7.01
CA ASN A 99 -27.23 -14.27 -8.47
C ASN A 99 -25.85 -13.82 -8.96
N ASP A 100 -25.01 -13.32 -8.06
CA ASP A 100 -23.73 -12.72 -8.43
C ASP A 100 -22.55 -13.70 -8.28
N GLN A 101 -22.77 -14.87 -7.68
CA GLN A 101 -21.75 -15.92 -7.51
C GLN A 101 -21.16 -16.36 -8.85
N GLN A 102 -22.00 -16.52 -9.87
CA GLN A 102 -21.56 -16.94 -11.20
C GLN A 102 -20.60 -15.92 -11.83
N ARG A 103 -20.85 -14.62 -11.60
CA ARG A 103 -19.96 -13.55 -12.08
C ARG A 103 -18.65 -13.52 -11.29
N VAL A 104 -18.72 -13.65 -9.97
CA VAL A 104 -17.54 -13.65 -9.09
C VAL A 104 -16.62 -14.86 -9.35
N ALA A 105 -17.19 -16.02 -9.65
CA ALA A 105 -16.44 -17.23 -9.98
C ALA A 105 -15.56 -17.09 -11.24
N LEU A 106 -15.85 -16.14 -12.13
CA LEU A 106 -15.03 -15.87 -13.32
C LEU A 106 -13.71 -15.15 -13.01
N PHE A 107 -13.58 -14.55 -11.83
CA PHE A 107 -12.41 -13.78 -11.45
C PHE A 107 -11.25 -14.66 -10.97
N GLN A 108 -10.03 -14.19 -11.19
CA GLN A 108 -8.81 -14.81 -10.64
C GLN A 108 -8.66 -14.47 -9.15
N ASP A 109 -7.85 -15.26 -8.42
CA ASP A 109 -7.67 -15.11 -6.97
C ASP A 109 -7.23 -13.69 -6.58
N GLU A 110 -6.31 -13.10 -7.35
CA GLU A 110 -5.80 -11.74 -7.15
C GLU A 110 -6.92 -10.70 -7.24
N THR A 111 -7.86 -10.85 -8.19
CA THR A 111 -9.03 -9.98 -8.29
C THR A 111 -9.99 -10.18 -7.12
N LEU A 112 -10.15 -11.41 -6.63
CA LEU A 112 -10.96 -11.68 -5.45
C LEU A 112 -10.36 -11.05 -4.20
N PHE A 113 -9.03 -11.12 -4.03
CA PHE A 113 -8.33 -10.44 -2.93
C PHE A 113 -8.51 -8.93 -3.01
N PHE A 114 -8.38 -8.34 -4.20
CA PHE A 114 -8.61 -6.90 -4.40
C PHE A 114 -10.00 -6.49 -3.89
N LEU A 115 -11.03 -7.19 -4.35
CA LEU A 115 -12.42 -6.91 -3.98
C LEU A 115 -12.68 -7.10 -2.49
N PHE A 116 -12.12 -8.16 -1.89
CA PHE A 116 -12.25 -8.46 -0.46
C PHE A 116 -11.65 -7.36 0.43
N TYR A 117 -10.46 -6.86 0.09
CA TYR A 117 -9.78 -5.81 0.85
C TYR A 117 -10.30 -4.40 0.57
N LYS A 118 -10.86 -4.15 -0.62
CA LYS A 118 -11.32 -2.82 -1.03
C LYS A 118 -12.74 -2.47 -0.55
N HIS A 119 -13.63 -3.46 -0.40
CA HIS A 119 -15.06 -3.22 -0.14
C HIS A 119 -15.56 -3.85 1.17
N PRO A 120 -15.09 -3.43 2.35
CA PRO A 120 -15.50 -4.01 3.63
C PRO A 120 -16.99 -3.81 3.92
N GLY A 121 -17.63 -4.84 4.49
CA GLY A 121 -19.04 -4.78 4.93
C GLY A 121 -20.07 -4.83 3.79
N THR A 122 -19.67 -5.32 2.61
CA THR A 122 -20.53 -5.36 1.42
C THR A 122 -20.80 -6.78 0.95
N VAL A 123 -21.81 -6.94 0.08
CA VAL A 123 -22.15 -8.21 -0.57
C VAL A 123 -20.95 -8.80 -1.34
N ILE A 124 -20.17 -7.97 -2.03
CA ILE A 124 -19.02 -8.44 -2.81
C ILE A 124 -17.88 -8.98 -1.91
N GLN A 125 -17.73 -8.47 -0.70
CA GLN A 125 -16.78 -9.04 0.26
C GLN A 125 -17.18 -10.46 0.68
N GLU A 126 -18.47 -10.69 0.95
CA GLU A 126 -18.95 -12.03 1.30
C GLU A 126 -18.83 -12.99 0.11
N LEU A 127 -19.21 -12.56 -1.09
CA LEU A 127 -19.09 -13.39 -2.30
C LEU A 127 -17.64 -13.79 -2.59
N THR A 128 -16.70 -12.85 -2.44
CA THR A 128 -15.27 -13.13 -2.65
C THR A 128 -14.71 -14.01 -1.54
N TYR A 129 -15.16 -13.83 -0.29
CA TYR A 129 -14.84 -14.74 0.81
C TYR A 129 -15.29 -16.17 0.51
N LEU A 130 -16.55 -16.38 0.11
CA LEU A 130 -17.10 -17.70 -0.22
C LEU A 130 -16.36 -18.35 -1.40
N GLU A 131 -16.06 -17.59 -2.46
CA GLU A 131 -15.36 -18.11 -3.63
C GLU A 131 -13.89 -18.44 -3.32
N LEU A 132 -13.17 -17.60 -2.57
CA LEU A 132 -11.82 -17.93 -2.09
C LEU A 132 -11.84 -19.17 -1.20
N ARG A 133 -12.83 -19.28 -0.30
CA ARG A 133 -13.00 -20.45 0.57
C ARG A 133 -13.22 -21.72 -0.23
N LYS A 134 -14.01 -21.66 -1.30
CA LYS A 134 -14.24 -22.75 -2.25
C LYS A 134 -12.97 -23.14 -3.01
N ARG A 135 -12.07 -22.18 -3.26
CA ARG A 135 -10.73 -22.39 -3.85
C ARG A 135 -9.67 -22.82 -2.83
N ASN A 136 -10.09 -23.28 -1.65
CA ASN A 136 -9.22 -23.76 -0.57
C ASN A 136 -8.30 -22.68 0.02
N TRP A 137 -8.65 -21.40 -0.13
CA TRP A 137 -8.07 -20.33 0.68
C TRP A 137 -8.78 -20.28 2.04
N ARG A 138 -8.03 -19.95 3.08
CA ARG A 138 -8.50 -19.84 4.47
C ARG A 138 -8.12 -18.45 4.97
N TYR A 139 -9.01 -17.78 5.67
CA TYR A 139 -8.75 -16.42 6.14
C TYR A 139 -8.30 -16.43 7.60
N HIS A 140 -7.12 -15.88 7.88
CA HIS A 140 -6.57 -15.78 9.22
C HIS A 140 -7.11 -14.52 9.93
N LYS A 141 -7.89 -14.69 10.99
CA LYS A 141 -8.67 -13.64 11.67
C LYS A 141 -7.83 -12.50 12.22
N THR A 142 -6.72 -12.82 12.89
CA THR A 142 -5.86 -11.80 13.53
C THR A 142 -4.88 -11.14 12.57
N LEU A 143 -4.21 -11.93 11.73
CA LEU A 143 -3.32 -11.42 10.66
C LEU A 143 -4.08 -10.68 9.56
N LYS A 144 -5.39 -10.92 9.42
CA LYS A 144 -6.23 -10.40 8.35
C LYS A 144 -5.67 -10.73 6.96
N ALA A 145 -5.14 -11.94 6.83
CA ALA A 145 -4.44 -12.42 5.64
C ALA A 145 -5.03 -13.74 5.17
N TRP A 146 -5.07 -13.92 3.85
CA TRP A 146 -5.45 -15.18 3.22
C TRP A 146 -4.24 -16.10 3.11
N LEU A 147 -4.46 -17.38 3.41
CA LEU A 147 -3.47 -18.43 3.26
C LEU A 147 -4.08 -19.67 2.62
N THR A 148 -3.27 -20.42 1.89
CA THR A 148 -3.61 -21.76 1.42
C THR A 148 -2.44 -22.71 1.67
N LYS A 149 -2.72 -24.01 1.70
CA LYS A 149 -1.69 -25.02 1.89
C LYS A 149 -0.80 -25.09 0.65
N ASP A 150 0.51 -25.16 0.86
CA ASP A 150 1.46 -25.46 -0.22
C ASP A 150 1.26 -26.91 -0.71
N PRO A 151 0.98 -27.14 -2.00
CA PRO A 151 0.79 -28.49 -2.54
C PRO A 151 2.00 -29.42 -2.36
N MET A 152 3.19 -28.88 -2.17
CA MET A 152 4.44 -29.66 -2.08
C MET A 152 4.65 -30.30 -0.71
N MET A 153 3.91 -29.91 0.33
CA MET A 153 4.14 -30.37 1.70
C MET A 153 2.83 -30.67 2.45
N GLU A 154 2.77 -31.86 3.04
CA GLU A 154 1.69 -32.23 3.97
C GLU A 154 1.96 -31.64 5.36
N PRO A 155 1.00 -30.93 5.98
CA PRO A 155 1.18 -30.39 7.32
C PRO A 155 1.13 -31.50 8.38
N ILE A 156 1.90 -31.31 9.45
CA ILE A 156 1.93 -32.21 10.60
C ILE A 156 1.01 -31.63 11.67
N VAL A 157 -0.05 -32.35 12.01
CA VAL A 157 -0.97 -31.97 13.08
C VAL A 157 -0.29 -32.14 14.44
N SER A 158 -0.40 -31.13 15.29
CA SER A 158 0.12 -31.15 16.65
C SER A 158 -0.61 -32.19 17.51
N ALA A 159 0.05 -32.69 18.57
CA ALA A 159 -0.48 -33.75 19.41
C ALA A 159 -1.81 -33.39 20.12
N ASP A 160 -2.06 -32.11 20.36
CA ASP A 160 -3.30 -31.58 20.94
C ASP A 160 -4.44 -31.44 19.92
N GLY A 161 -4.16 -31.59 18.61
CA GLY A 161 -5.13 -31.43 17.53
C GLY A 161 -5.61 -29.99 17.31
N LEU A 162 -5.03 -29.00 18.00
CA LEU A 162 -5.47 -27.60 17.93
C LEU A 162 -4.74 -26.80 16.86
N SER A 163 -3.60 -27.32 16.39
CA SER A 163 -2.73 -26.67 15.43
C SER A 163 -2.09 -27.67 14.48
N GLU A 164 -1.58 -27.15 13.38
CA GLU A 164 -0.76 -27.89 12.41
C GLU A 164 0.45 -27.07 12.00
N ARG A 165 1.57 -27.75 11.73
CA ARG A 165 2.80 -27.13 11.21
C ARG A 165 3.02 -27.57 9.77
N GLY A 166 3.15 -26.63 8.85
CA GLY A 166 3.39 -26.91 7.45
C GLY A 166 3.83 -25.69 6.65
N SER A 167 4.06 -25.89 5.36
CA SER A 167 4.30 -24.82 4.38
C SER A 167 2.96 -24.28 3.87
N TYR A 168 2.80 -22.97 3.90
CA TYR A 168 1.61 -22.27 3.42
C TYR A 168 2.00 -21.12 2.50
N VAL A 169 1.13 -20.82 1.55
CA VAL A 169 1.24 -19.64 0.69
C VAL A 169 0.30 -18.57 1.23
N PHE A 170 0.87 -17.46 1.68
CA PHE A 170 0.14 -16.27 2.12
C PHE A 170 0.03 -15.27 0.97
N PHE A 171 -1.09 -14.56 0.89
CA PHE A 171 -1.19 -13.40 0.01
C PHE A 171 -0.89 -12.11 0.79
N ASP A 172 0.10 -11.34 0.33
CA ASP A 172 0.43 -10.02 0.88
C ASP A 172 -0.23 -8.93 0.00
N PRO A 173 -1.28 -8.24 0.49
CA PRO A 173 -1.99 -7.23 -0.30
C PRO A 173 -1.20 -5.93 -0.50
N GLN A 174 -0.14 -5.66 0.29
CA GLN A 174 0.68 -4.47 0.14
C GLN A 174 1.77 -4.66 -0.92
N ARG A 175 2.36 -5.86 -0.97
CA ARG A 175 3.35 -6.22 -2.00
C ARG A 175 2.72 -6.77 -3.28
N TRP A 176 1.45 -7.18 -3.20
CA TRP A 176 0.73 -7.86 -4.27
C TRP A 176 1.38 -9.19 -4.69
N GLU A 177 1.81 -9.99 -3.69
CA GLU A 177 2.60 -11.19 -3.91
C GLU A 177 2.11 -12.39 -3.08
N LYS A 178 2.33 -13.59 -3.62
CA LYS A 178 2.12 -14.87 -2.94
C LYS A 178 3.44 -15.29 -2.28
N CYS A 179 3.49 -15.24 -0.95
CA CYS A 179 4.67 -15.56 -0.15
C CYS A 179 4.55 -16.96 0.48
N GLN A 180 5.44 -17.87 0.14
CA GLN A 180 5.57 -19.15 0.84
C GLN A 180 6.20 -18.95 2.22
N ARG A 181 5.63 -19.59 3.25
CA ARG A 181 6.12 -19.55 4.64
C ARG A 181 5.84 -20.86 5.36
N ASP A 182 6.84 -21.35 6.10
CA ASP A 182 6.61 -22.34 7.15
C ASP A 182 5.89 -21.69 8.33
N PHE A 183 4.75 -22.25 8.72
CA PHE A 183 3.88 -21.63 9.72
C PHE A 183 3.27 -22.68 10.66
N LEU A 184 3.12 -22.31 11.94
CA LEU A 184 2.31 -23.04 12.91
C LEU A 184 0.91 -22.43 12.91
N LEU A 185 -0.03 -23.12 12.26
CA LEU A 185 -1.39 -22.65 12.07
C LEU A 185 -2.31 -23.20 13.16
N PHE A 186 -2.94 -22.31 13.92
CA PHE A 186 -3.99 -22.68 14.86
C PHE A 186 -5.37 -22.65 14.20
N TYR A 187 -6.15 -23.72 14.34
CA TYR A 187 -7.45 -23.83 13.67
C TYR A 187 -8.49 -22.83 14.17
N ASN A 188 -8.38 -22.38 15.42
CA ASN A 188 -9.26 -21.34 15.97
C ASN A 188 -9.02 -19.96 15.31
N ALA A 189 -7.84 -19.72 14.76
CA ALA A 189 -7.42 -18.45 14.18
C ALA A 189 -7.86 -18.28 12.73
N ILE A 190 -8.40 -19.33 12.09
CA ILE A 190 -8.88 -19.31 10.71
C ILE A 190 -10.40 -19.49 10.61
N MET A 191 -10.95 -19.12 9.45
CA MET A 191 -12.34 -19.30 9.03
C MET A 191 -12.38 -19.80 7.58
#